data_AF-A0A645IM39-F1
#
_entry.id   AF-A0A645IM39-F1
#
_cell.length_a   1.000
_cell.length_b   1.000
_cell.length_c   1.000
_cell.angle_alpha   90.00
_cell.angle_beta   90.00
_cell.angle_gamma   90.00
#
_symmetry.space_group_name_H-M   'P 1'
#
loop_
_entity.id
_entity.type
_entity.pdbx_description
1 polymer ?
#
loop_
_entity_poly.entity_id
_entity_poly.type
_entity_poly.pdbx_seq_one_letter_code
_entity_poly.pdbx_strand_id
1 'polypeptide(L)' 'MLDYLDAPIIRLGAPFVPVPFSPALEKLVKIEAEDIVKAVQGICQ' A
#
# COMPACT_ATOMS: atom_id res chain seq x y z
N MET A 1 7.54 23.99 2.74
CA MET A 1 6.15 24.33 2.39
C MET A 1 5.69 23.28 1.38
N LEU A 2 4.45 22.78 1.47
CA LEU A 2 3.97 21.57 0.76
C LEU A 2 3.51 21.87 -0.69
N ASP A 3 3.99 22.96 -1.29
CA ASP A 3 3.34 23.60 -2.45
C ASP A 3 3.63 22.92 -3.78
N TYR A 4 4.61 22.02 -3.80
CA TYR A 4 4.95 21.22 -4.98
C TYR A 4 4.26 19.85 -5.00
N LEU A 5 3.36 19.61 -4.05
CA LEU A 5 2.69 18.33 -3.92
C LEU A 5 1.31 18.39 -4.60
N ASP A 6 1.25 17.92 -5.84
CA ASP A 6 0.01 17.89 -6.64
C ASP A 6 -0.99 16.81 -6.16
N ALA A 7 -0.54 15.86 -5.34
CA ALA A 7 -1.34 14.74 -4.86
C ALA A 7 -0.95 14.34 -3.42
N PRO A 8 -1.89 13.90 -2.57
CA PRO A 8 -1.60 13.57 -1.18
C PRO A 8 -0.56 12.44 -1.04
N ILE A 9 0.29 12.55 -0.02
CA ILE A 9 1.22 11.48 0.36
C ILE A 9 0.42 10.34 1.00
N ILE A 10 0.51 9.15 0.42
CA ILE A 10 -0.10 7.94 0.98
C ILE A 10 0.97 6.95 1.42
N ARG A 11 0.58 6.00 2.27
CA ARG A 11 1.45 4.91 2.74
C ARG A 11 0.80 3.57 2.47
N LEU A 12 1.60 2.67 1.92
CA LEU A 12 1.26 1.26 1.80
C LEU A 12 2.06 0.48 2.84
N GLY A 13 1.39 -0.40 3.56
CA GLY A 13 2.01 -1.19 4.61
C GLY A 13 1.13 -2.37 4.96
N ALA A 14 1.73 -3.33 5.67
CA ALA A 14 1.00 -4.47 6.16
C ALA A 14 -0.20 -4.04 7.02
N PRO A 15 -1.30 -4.82 7.01
CA PRO A 15 -2.40 -4.61 7.94
C PRO A 15 -1.90 -4.70 9.39
N PHE A 16 -2.63 -4.06 10.31
CA PHE A 16 -2.25 -4.00 11.73
C PHE A 16 -2.58 -5.31 12.46
N VAL A 17 -1.90 -6.39 12.06
CA VAL A 17 -2.01 -7.74 12.59
C VAL A 17 -0.62 -8.37 12.67
N PRO A 18 -0.40 -9.35 13.55
CA PRO A 18 0.84 -10.15 13.53
C PRO A 18 1.01 -10.85 12.18
N VAL A 19 2.26 -11.00 11.74
CA VAL A 19 2.57 -11.74 10.51
C VAL A 19 2.21 -13.22 10.70
N PRO A 20 1.34 -13.79 9.84
CA PRO A 20 0.93 -15.18 9.95
C PRO A 20 2.03 -16.14 9.45
N PHE A 21 2.11 -17.32 10.04
CA PHE A 21 3.02 -18.38 9.57
C PHE A 21 2.50 -19.11 8.33
N SER A 22 1.18 -19.20 8.16
CA SER A 22 0.56 -19.92 7.05
C SER A 22 0.90 -19.26 5.71
N PRO A 23 1.50 -19.98 4.74
CA PRO A 23 1.83 -19.43 3.42
C PRO A 23 0.60 -18.90 2.67
N ALA A 24 -0.58 -19.50 2.91
CA ALA A 24 -1.82 -19.03 2.32
C ALA A 24 -2.25 -17.64 2.82
N LEU A 25 -1.86 -17.26 4.04
CA LEU A 25 -2.21 -15.98 4.66
C LEU A 25 -1.13 -14.91 4.48
N GLU A 26 0.10 -15.29 4.10
CA GLU A 26 1.21 -14.36 3.87
C GLU A 26 0.86 -13.30 2.81
N LYS A 27 0.17 -13.72 1.73
CA LYS A 27 -0.29 -12.82 0.66
C LYS A 27 -1.26 -11.73 1.12
N LEU A 28 -1.96 -11.94 2.25
CA LEU A 28 -2.91 -10.96 2.76
C LEU A 28 -2.24 -9.85 3.57
N VAL A 29 -1.00 -10.07 4.02
CA VAL A 29 -0.26 -9.10 4.85
C VAL A 29 0.91 -8.44 4.13
N LYS A 30 1.31 -8.99 2.98
CA LYS A 30 2.40 -8.49 2.16
C LYS A 30 1.86 -7.53 1.11
N ILE A 31 2.57 -6.42 0.92
CA ILE A 31 2.31 -5.50 -0.20
C ILE A 31 2.93 -6.09 -1.47
N GLU A 32 2.12 -6.20 -2.52
CA GLU A 32 2.56 -6.65 -3.85
C GLU A 32 2.56 -5.47 -4.86
N ALA A 33 3.11 -5.70 -6.05
CA ALA A 33 3.25 -4.66 -7.06
C ALA A 33 1.90 -4.09 -7.51
N GLU A 34 0.88 -4.94 -7.54
CA GLU A 34 -0.50 -4.61 -7.89
C GLU A 34 -1.10 -3.61 -6.90
N ASP A 35 -0.73 -3.68 -5.62
CA ASP A 35 -1.18 -2.72 -4.61
C ASP A 35 -0.57 -1.34 -4.85
N ILE A 36 0.70 -1.28 -5.25
CA ILE A 36 1.38 -0.03 -5.61
C ILE A 36 0.70 0.61 -6.82
N VAL A 37 0.44 -0.17 -7.87
CA VAL A 37 -0.22 0.31 -9.09
C VAL A 37 -1.62 0.86 -8.78
N LYS A 38 -2.42 0.10 -8.02
CA LYS A 38 -3.77 0.55 -7.60
C LYS A 38 -3.70 1.83 -6.77
N ALA A 39 -2.74 1.92 -5.86
CA ALA A 39 -2.57 3.08 -5.01
C ALA A 39 -2.25 4.32 -5.85
N VAL A 40 -1.26 4.25 -6.75
CA VAL A 40 -0.89 5.34 -7.67
C VAL A 40 -2.06 5.74 -8.56
N GLN A 41 -2.74 4.77 -9.17
CA GLN A 41 -3.92 5.03 -10.01
C GLN A 41 -5.07 5.70 -9.24
N GLY A 42 -5.20 5.42 -7.94
CA GLY A 42 -6.18 6.06 -7.07
C GLY A 42 -5.87 7.52 -6.72
N ILE A 43 -4.59 7.93 -6.75
CA ILE A 43 -4.17 9.32 -6.46
C ILE A 43 -4.01 10.17 -7.72
N CYS A 44 -3.59 9.58 -8.84
CA CYS A 44 -3.32 10.29 -10.09
C CYS A 44 -4.57 10.44 -10.99
N GLN A 45 -5.76 10.63 -10.40
CA GLN A 45 -6.99 10.91 -11.15
C GLN A 45 -7.07 12.35 -11.64
#